data_AF-A0AA44C648-F1
#
_entry.id   AF-A0AA44C648-F1
#
_cell.length_a   1.000
_cell.length_b   1.000
_cell.length_c   1.000
_cell.angle_alpha   90.00
_cell.angle_beta   90.00
_cell.angle_gamma   90.00
#
_symmetry.space_group_name_H-M   'P 1'
#
loop_
_entity.id
_entity.type
_entity.pdbx_description
1 polymer ?
#
loop_
_entity_poly.entity_id
_entity_poly.type
_entity_poly.pdbx_seq_one_letter_code
_entity_poly.pdbx_strand_id
1 'polypeptide(L)'
;MSTDFGVVSNYISERGFGFVRGLLLGNSSKVFFHIKTIKKTDAQLAARLSSEPFSEGFHFWFETEVTPKGVQVRTVLSPEQVRRGVITVPTRLVESIESYWRDLRRQKPSWLDDVTSDLVGRDRADELSLERGRLEVEEQKKRELERKEFEAREAIEQEKRQRQRDAERAQEQLEEDEFKNLVAEMTRFGFTHSSQVSNYIVSNRLGYKYKNISGILQMELDGTTWNFKGGFPPKIYARLCDELGLSNNGTRARAVAFESFGNLEERSRRK
;
A
#
# COMPACT_ATOMS: atom_id res chain seq x y z
N MET A 1 27.33 29.02 27.83
CA MET A 1 28.18 28.40 26.80
C MET A 1 27.52 27.08 26.44
N SER A 2 27.47 26.74 25.15
CA SER A 2 26.85 25.48 24.69
C SER A 2 27.76 24.80 23.70
N THR A 3 27.92 23.48 23.85
CA THR A 3 28.72 22.62 22.97
C THR A 3 27.82 21.86 22.03
N ASP A 4 28.17 21.82 20.76
CA ASP A 4 27.47 21.03 19.75
C ASP A 4 28.45 20.53 18.68
N PHE A 5 28.01 19.57 17.89
CA PHE A 5 28.67 19.15 16.67
C PHE A 5 27.90 19.71 15.49
N GLY A 6 28.61 20.26 14.51
CA GLY A 6 27.96 20.93 13.41
C GLY A 6 28.67 20.78 12.09
N VAL A 7 27.88 20.99 11.04
CA VAL A 7 28.34 21.01 9.65
C VAL A 7 28.42 22.46 9.18
N VAL A 8 29.51 22.81 8.52
CA VAL A 8 29.68 24.12 7.92
C VAL A 8 28.66 24.26 6.80
N SER A 9 27.77 25.24 6.96
CA SER A 9 26.71 25.54 6.00
C SER A 9 27.16 26.48 4.89
N ASN A 10 28.15 27.33 5.17
CA ASN A 10 28.76 28.23 4.20
C ASN A 10 30.10 28.75 4.74
N TYR A 11 31.05 29.01 3.85
CA TYR A 11 32.30 29.72 4.15
C TYR A 11 32.66 30.69 3.02
N ILE A 12 32.82 31.96 3.35
CA ILE A 12 33.20 33.02 2.41
C ILE A 12 34.70 33.30 2.62
N SER A 13 35.54 32.60 1.86
CA SER A 13 37.00 32.62 2.00
C SER A 13 37.59 34.03 1.87
N GLU A 14 37.10 34.85 0.93
CA GLU A 14 37.54 36.23 0.71
C GLU A 14 37.38 37.12 1.95
N ARG A 15 36.35 36.86 2.76
CA ARG A 15 36.04 37.64 3.96
C ARG A 15 36.44 36.94 5.26
N GLY A 16 36.89 35.68 5.16
CA GLY A 16 37.36 34.90 6.30
C GLY A 16 36.29 34.60 7.35
N PHE A 17 35.02 34.44 6.96
CA PHE A 17 33.95 34.04 7.89
C PHE A 17 32.97 33.06 7.26
N GLY A 18 32.24 32.35 8.10
CA GLY A 18 31.25 31.39 7.68
C GLY A 18 30.19 31.12 8.74
N PHE A 19 29.38 30.12 8.48
CA PHE A 19 28.31 29.69 9.38
C PHE A 19 28.32 28.18 9.55
N VAL A 20 28.25 27.71 10.79
CA VAL A 20 28.08 26.29 11.15
C VAL A 20 26.65 26.05 11.62
N ARG A 21 26.06 24.91 11.26
CA ARG A 21 24.73 24.49 11.72
C ARG A 21 24.91 23.34 12.70
N GLY A 22 24.40 23.50 13.93
CA GLY A 22 24.38 22.44 14.94
C GLY A 22 23.51 21.27 14.51
N LEU A 23 23.95 20.05 14.83
CA LEU A 23 23.27 18.81 14.45
C LEU A 23 22.62 18.11 15.64
N LEU A 24 23.20 18.20 16.84
CA LEU A 24 22.83 17.31 17.94
C LEU A 24 21.90 17.99 18.97
N LEU A 25 21.99 19.31 19.16
CA LEU A 25 21.10 20.01 20.10
C LEU A 25 19.80 20.53 19.46
N GLY A 26 19.50 20.12 18.22
CA GLY A 26 18.27 20.51 17.52
C GLY A 26 18.18 22.00 17.17
N ASN A 27 19.25 22.76 17.38
CA ASN A 27 19.27 24.19 17.07
C ASN A 27 19.67 24.37 15.60
N SER A 28 18.68 24.50 14.72
CA SER A 28 18.88 24.71 13.28
C SER A 28 19.46 26.10 12.93
N SER A 29 19.65 26.95 13.95
CA SER A 29 20.25 28.27 13.81
C SER A 29 21.68 28.18 13.28
N LYS A 30 21.97 28.95 12.24
CA LYS A 30 23.33 29.16 11.73
C LYS A 30 24.12 29.96 12.75
N VAL A 31 25.21 29.38 13.25
CA VAL A 31 26.14 30.01 14.20
C VAL A 31 27.30 30.61 13.42
N PHE A 32 27.57 31.89 13.65
CA PHE A 32 28.66 32.60 12.98
C PHE A 32 30.04 32.12 13.44
N PHE A 33 31.01 32.02 12.55
CA PHE A 33 32.42 31.89 12.92
C PHE A 33 33.32 32.73 12.03
N HIS A 34 34.42 33.21 12.60
CA HIS A 34 35.50 33.83 11.86
C HIS A 34 36.68 32.87 11.76
N ILE A 35 37.37 32.82 10.62
CA ILE A 35 38.48 31.88 10.36
C ILE A 35 39.63 32.05 11.36
N LYS A 36 39.87 33.27 11.85
CA LYS A 36 40.83 33.55 12.93
C LYS A 36 40.51 32.77 14.22
N THR A 37 39.23 32.60 14.55
CA THR A 37 38.81 31.82 15.72
C THR A 37 39.14 30.35 15.51
N ILE A 38 38.80 29.81 14.33
CA ILE A 38 39.10 28.42 13.96
C ILE A 38 40.61 28.20 13.97
N LYS A 39 41.40 29.05 13.30
CA LYS A 39 42.87 28.94 13.19
C LYS A 39 43.57 28.94 14.55
N LYS A 40 43.01 29.63 15.55
CA LYS A 40 43.57 29.69 16.90
C LYS A 40 43.49 28.34 17.62
N THR A 41 42.45 27.55 17.34
CA THR A 41 42.14 26.31 18.07
C THR A 41 42.34 25.05 17.23
N ASP A 42 42.23 25.18 15.90
CA ASP A 42 42.46 24.14 14.90
C ASP A 42 42.99 24.76 13.59
N ALA A 43 44.31 24.87 13.50
CA ALA A 43 44.99 25.44 12.35
C ALA A 43 44.84 24.58 11.07
N GLN A 44 44.68 23.25 11.23
CA GLN A 44 44.53 22.34 10.11
C GLN A 44 43.15 22.48 9.47
N LEU A 45 42.09 22.51 10.28
CA LEU A 45 40.74 22.78 9.80
C LEU A 45 40.65 24.14 9.11
N ALA A 46 41.29 25.18 9.67
CA ALA A 46 41.33 26.50 9.05
C ALA A 46 42.05 26.49 7.69
N ALA A 47 43.14 25.72 7.56
CA ALA A 47 43.85 25.56 6.30
C ALA A 47 42.97 24.88 5.26
N ARG A 48 42.33 23.76 5.63
CA ARG A 48 41.43 23.00 4.75
C ARG A 48 40.25 23.82 4.26
N LEU A 49 39.58 24.56 5.16
CA LEU A 49 38.49 25.48 4.80
C LEU A 49 38.93 26.54 3.77
N SER A 50 40.21 26.92 3.77
CA SER A 50 40.74 27.96 2.89
C SER A 50 41.26 27.42 1.56
N SER A 51 41.67 26.15 1.48
CA SER A 51 42.30 25.55 0.30
C SER A 51 41.39 24.63 -0.50
N GLU A 52 40.45 23.95 0.15
CA GLU A 52 39.55 22.99 -0.49
C GLU A 52 38.28 23.69 -1.00
N PRO A 53 37.72 23.28 -2.15
CA PRO A 53 36.40 23.72 -2.57
C PRO A 53 35.39 23.44 -1.46
N PHE A 54 34.54 24.43 -1.16
CA PHE A 54 33.52 24.23 -0.13
C PHE A 54 32.62 23.05 -0.48
N SER A 55 32.52 22.11 0.46
CA SER A 55 31.61 20.97 0.42
C SER A 55 30.92 20.83 1.78
N GLU A 56 29.77 20.14 1.81
CA GLU A 56 29.08 19.81 3.07
C GLU A 56 29.87 18.81 3.95
N GLY A 57 31.10 18.44 3.55
CA GLY A 57 31.98 17.55 4.29
C GLY A 57 32.68 18.20 5.48
N PHE A 58 32.65 19.52 5.63
CA PHE A 58 33.27 20.18 6.79
C PHE A 58 32.39 20.09 8.02
N HIS A 59 32.88 19.39 9.04
CA HIS A 59 32.21 19.24 10.32
C HIS A 59 33.22 19.34 11.46
N PHE A 60 32.77 19.85 12.60
CA PHE A 60 33.59 19.96 13.79
C PHE A 60 32.77 20.15 15.06
N TRP A 61 33.37 19.81 16.19
CA TRP A 61 32.86 20.15 17.52
C TRP A 61 33.18 21.61 17.84
N PHE A 62 32.22 22.32 18.42
CA PHE A 62 32.39 23.72 18.78
C PHE A 62 31.69 24.11 20.07
N GLU A 63 32.24 25.10 20.75
CA GLU A 63 31.52 25.86 21.76
C GLU A 63 31.01 27.19 21.21
N THR A 64 29.87 27.61 21.75
CA THR A 64 29.27 28.91 21.45
C THR A 64 29.37 29.89 22.62
N GLU A 65 29.47 31.15 22.26
CA GLU A 65 29.29 32.29 23.14
C GLU A 65 28.25 33.26 22.59
N VAL A 66 27.60 34.01 23.49
CA VAL A 66 26.64 35.05 23.13
C VAL A 66 27.36 36.38 23.13
N THR A 67 27.28 37.11 22.02
CA THR A 67 27.84 38.47 21.87
C THR A 67 26.73 39.48 21.57
N PRO A 68 27.01 40.79 21.61
CA PRO A 68 26.07 41.81 21.14
C PRO A 68 25.62 41.63 19.68
N LYS A 69 26.37 40.88 18.86
CA LYS A 69 26.06 40.58 17.45
C LYS A 69 25.33 39.24 17.26
N GLY A 70 24.99 38.56 18.35
CA GLY A 70 24.39 37.22 18.32
C GLY A 70 25.35 36.11 18.75
N VAL A 71 24.94 34.87 18.48
CA VAL A 71 25.68 33.66 18.86
C VAL A 71 26.79 33.38 17.85
N GLN A 72 28.01 33.14 18.36
CA GLN A 72 29.16 32.79 17.53
C GLN A 72 29.97 31.64 18.11
N VAL A 73 30.77 30.99 17.25
CA VAL A 73 31.77 30.01 17.65
C VAL A 73 32.86 30.69 18.46
N ARG A 74 33.10 30.17 19.65
CA ARG A 74 34.17 30.60 20.57
C ARG A 74 35.45 29.79 20.35
N THR A 75 35.31 28.47 20.23
CA THR A 75 36.43 27.54 20.06
C THR A 75 35.98 26.29 19.31
N VAL A 76 36.90 25.71 18.53
CA VAL A 76 36.79 24.34 18.04
C VAL A 76 37.32 23.40 19.11
N LEU A 77 36.70 22.24 19.26
CA LEU A 77 37.09 21.22 20.23
C LEU A 77 37.70 20.03 19.52
N SER A 78 38.82 19.53 20.07
CA SER A 78 39.39 18.28 19.62
C SER A 78 38.60 17.08 20.18
N PRO A 79 38.66 15.92 19.51
CA PRO A 79 38.14 14.66 20.02
C PRO A 79 38.49 14.37 21.49
N GLU A 80 39.72 14.67 21.89
CA GLU A 80 40.18 14.43 23.26
C GLU A 80 39.54 15.39 24.27
N GLN A 81 39.30 16.64 23.88
CA GLN A 81 38.63 17.63 24.74
C GLN A 81 37.16 17.25 24.96
N VAL A 82 36.51 16.70 23.93
CA VAL A 82 35.14 16.17 24.01
C VAL A 82 35.10 14.96 24.96
N ARG A 83 35.97 13.96 24.75
CA ARG A 83 36.03 12.75 25.60
C ARG A 83 36.37 13.02 27.06
N ARG A 84 37.28 13.96 27.34
CA ARG A 84 37.72 14.25 28.72
C ARG A 84 36.69 15.05 29.52
N GLY A 85 35.54 15.43 28.94
CA GLY A 85 34.49 16.14 29.67
C GLY A 85 34.94 17.49 30.21
N VAL A 86 35.96 18.12 29.59
CA VAL A 86 36.45 19.46 29.95
C VAL A 86 35.33 20.50 29.83
N ILE A 87 34.28 20.15 29.10
CA ILE A 87 33.06 20.90 28.96
C ILE A 87 31.92 19.94 29.28
N THR A 88 30.94 20.39 30.06
CA THR A 88 29.75 19.63 30.45
C THR A 88 29.11 19.00 29.22
N VAL A 89 29.36 17.72 28.98
CA VAL A 89 28.69 16.98 27.90
C VAL A 89 27.25 16.82 28.34
N PRO A 90 26.28 17.52 27.70
CA PRO A 90 24.89 17.34 28.06
C PRO A 90 24.49 15.92 27.68
N THR A 91 23.84 15.18 28.59
CA THR A 91 23.21 13.88 28.32
C THR A 91 22.41 13.88 27.01
N ARG A 92 21.83 15.04 26.67
CA ARG A 92 21.11 15.32 25.41
C ARG A 92 21.94 15.09 24.13
N LEU A 93 23.25 15.32 24.13
CA LEU A 93 24.10 15.06 22.96
C LEU A 93 24.21 13.56 22.69
N VAL A 94 24.39 12.76 23.75
CA VAL A 94 24.45 11.30 23.67
C VAL A 94 23.11 10.76 23.20
N GLU A 95 22.01 11.19 23.83
CA GLU A 95 20.64 10.83 23.43
C GLU A 95 20.37 11.17 21.95
N SER A 96 20.79 12.35 21.50
CA SER A 96 20.61 12.74 20.10
C SER A 96 21.39 11.84 19.15
N ILE A 97 22.67 11.55 19.43
CA ILE A 97 23.47 10.66 18.58
C ILE A 97 22.88 9.26 18.55
N GLU A 98 22.50 8.70 19.70
CA GLU A 98 21.86 7.39 19.76
C GLU A 98 20.54 7.37 18.97
N SER A 99 19.77 8.46 19.00
CA SER A 99 18.58 8.58 18.16
C SER A 99 18.91 8.57 16.66
N TYR A 100 20.04 9.15 16.23
CA TYR A 100 20.49 9.07 14.84
C TYR A 100 20.85 7.64 14.42
N TRP A 101 21.44 6.86 15.34
CA TRP A 101 21.75 5.45 15.11
C TRP A 101 20.49 4.60 14.95
N ARG A 102 19.46 4.85 15.77
CA ARG A 102 18.19 4.10 15.74
C ARG A 102 17.23 4.53 14.62
N ASP A 103 17.39 5.73 14.05
CA ASP A 103 16.52 6.21 12.96
C ASP A 103 16.93 5.61 11.61
N LEU A 104 16.28 4.51 11.24
CA LEU A 104 16.47 3.84 9.95
C LEU A 104 15.81 4.55 8.77
N ARG A 105 14.99 5.58 9.01
CA ARG A 105 14.32 6.32 7.93
C ARG A 105 15.30 7.19 7.15
N ARG A 106 16.47 7.46 7.72
CA ARG A 106 17.54 8.28 7.15
C ARG A 106 18.74 7.40 6.81
N GLN A 107 19.38 7.70 5.69
CA GLN A 107 20.69 7.13 5.39
C GLN A 107 21.67 7.53 6.48
N LYS A 108 22.51 6.58 6.92
CA LYS A 108 23.58 6.81 7.89
C LYS A 108 24.51 7.91 7.35
N PRO A 109 24.64 9.06 8.03
CA PRO A 109 25.60 10.09 7.62
C PRO A 109 27.04 9.61 7.80
N SER A 110 27.94 10.03 6.91
CA SER A 110 29.36 9.64 6.98
C SER A 110 30.08 10.12 8.25
N TRP A 111 29.64 11.23 8.84
CA TRP A 111 30.21 11.78 10.07
C TRP A 111 29.77 11.03 11.34
N LEU A 112 28.77 10.15 11.26
CA LEU A 112 28.12 9.57 12.45
C LEU A 112 29.08 8.69 13.26
N ASP A 113 29.92 7.90 12.60
CA ASP A 113 30.91 7.03 13.26
C ASP A 113 31.93 7.85 14.06
N ASP A 114 32.50 8.88 13.42
CA ASP A 114 33.54 9.72 14.00
C ASP A 114 33.02 10.51 15.20
N VAL A 115 31.86 11.17 15.05
CA VAL A 115 31.28 11.97 16.13
C VAL A 115 30.86 11.12 17.32
N THR A 116 30.38 9.89 17.07
CA THR A 116 29.99 8.96 18.13
C THR A 116 31.22 8.50 18.88
N SER A 117 32.29 8.13 18.16
CA SER A 117 33.56 7.74 18.74
C SER A 117 34.18 8.86 19.58
N ASP A 118 34.01 10.11 19.15
CA ASP A 118 34.45 11.30 19.89
C ASP A 118 33.64 11.54 21.16
N LEU A 119 32.33 11.26 21.13
CA LEU A 119 31.45 11.57 22.26
C LEU A 119 31.43 10.46 23.32
N VAL A 120 31.31 9.21 22.90
CA VAL A 120 31.06 8.05 23.78
C VAL A 120 32.17 7.01 23.75
N GLY A 121 33.20 7.21 22.94
CA GLY A 121 34.31 6.26 22.76
C GLY A 121 34.03 5.21 21.68
N ARG A 122 35.10 4.51 21.27
CA ARG A 122 35.04 3.53 20.17
C ARG A 122 34.17 2.33 20.50
N ASP A 123 34.32 1.74 21.69
CA ASP A 123 33.58 0.55 22.07
C ASP A 123 32.06 0.77 21.98
N ARG A 124 31.57 1.90 22.50
CA ARG A 124 30.15 2.25 22.42
C ARG A 124 29.71 2.60 21.00
N ALA A 125 30.56 3.24 20.21
CA ALA A 125 30.27 3.51 18.80
C ALA A 125 30.13 2.21 17.99
N ASP A 126 31.00 1.23 18.21
CA ASP A 126 30.95 -0.08 17.58
C ASP A 126 29.67 -0.84 17.97
N GLU A 127 29.28 -0.80 19.26
CA GLU A 127 28.01 -1.37 19.73
C GLU A 127 26.80 -0.77 19.00
N LEU A 128 26.74 0.56 18.87
CA LEU A 128 25.65 1.26 18.18
C LEU A 128 25.63 0.94 16.69
N SER A 129 26.80 0.77 16.07
CA SER A 129 26.92 0.36 14.67
C SER A 129 26.37 -1.06 14.45
N LEU A 130 26.73 -2.00 15.33
CA LEU A 130 26.18 -3.35 15.32
C LEU A 130 24.67 -3.37 15.59
N GLU A 131 24.18 -2.56 16.53
CA GLU A 131 22.75 -2.40 16.82
C GLU A 131 21.99 -1.94 15.58
N ARG A 132 22.46 -0.87 14.92
CA ARG A 132 21.86 -0.37 13.68
C ARG A 132 21.84 -1.43 12.59
N GLY A 133 22.94 -2.16 12.37
CA GLY A 133 22.99 -3.22 11.38
C GLY A 133 21.96 -4.33 11.64
N ARG A 134 21.73 -4.71 12.90
CA ARG A 134 20.66 -5.66 13.26
C ARG A 134 19.27 -5.11 12.96
N LEU A 135 19.01 -3.86 13.33
CA LEU A 135 17.74 -3.19 13.07
C LEU A 135 17.44 -3.08 11.56
N GLU A 136 18.46 -2.77 10.74
CA GLU A 136 18.34 -2.72 9.28
C GLU A 136 17.95 -4.08 8.69
N VAL A 137 18.55 -5.17 9.16
CA VAL A 137 18.20 -6.54 8.73
C VAL A 137 16.79 -6.93 9.16
N GLU A 138 16.37 -6.59 10.38
CA GLU A 138 15.03 -6.89 10.89
C GLU A 138 13.95 -6.15 10.10
N GLU A 139 14.14 -4.86 9.86
CA GLU A 139 13.25 -4.03 9.05
C GLU A 139 13.15 -4.55 7.60
N GLN A 140 14.27 -4.97 7.01
CA GLN A 140 14.26 -5.56 5.68
C GLN A 140 13.47 -6.87 5.63
N LYS A 141 13.65 -7.76 6.61
CA LYS A 141 12.89 -9.01 6.71
C LYS A 141 11.39 -8.74 6.88
N LYS A 142 11.02 -7.77 7.71
CA LYS A 142 9.63 -7.37 7.92
C LYS A 142 8.98 -6.89 6.62
N ARG A 143 9.65 -6.00 5.89
CA ARG A 143 9.15 -5.52 4.58
C ARG A 143 9.01 -6.63 3.55
N GLU A 144 9.95 -7.58 3.53
CA GLU A 144 9.86 -8.74 2.63
C GLU A 144 8.67 -9.65 2.99
N LEU A 145 8.44 -9.88 4.28
CA LEU A 145 7.30 -10.67 4.76
C LEU A 145 5.97 -9.99 4.41
N GLU A 146 5.83 -8.70 4.70
CA GLU A 146 4.64 -7.90 4.35
C GLU A 146 4.37 -7.94 2.83
N ARG A 147 5.42 -7.83 2.01
CA ARG A 147 5.30 -7.96 0.55
C ARG A 147 4.79 -9.34 0.14
N LYS A 148 5.35 -10.42 0.69
CA LYS A 148 4.92 -11.80 0.39
C LYS A 148 3.48 -12.06 0.82
N GLU A 149 3.08 -11.55 1.98
CA GLU A 149 1.70 -11.66 2.47
C GLU A 149 0.72 -10.91 1.56
N PHE A 150 1.10 -9.71 1.11
CA PHE A 150 0.30 -8.94 0.15
C PHE A 150 0.14 -9.67 -1.18
N GLU A 151 1.25 -10.14 -1.77
CA GLU A 151 1.24 -10.92 -3.02
C GLU A 151 0.39 -12.20 -2.90
N ALA A 152 0.48 -12.90 -1.76
CA ALA A 152 -0.33 -14.10 -1.51
C ALA A 152 -1.83 -13.79 -1.40
N ARG A 153 -2.20 -12.68 -0.75
CA ARG A 153 -3.61 -12.24 -0.65
C ARG A 153 -4.19 -11.88 -2.01
N GLU A 154 -3.44 -11.13 -2.81
CA GLU A 154 -3.82 -10.77 -4.18
C GLU A 154 -3.98 -12.02 -5.05
N ALA A 155 -3.06 -12.99 -4.97
CA ALA A 155 -3.16 -14.24 -5.71
C ALA A 155 -4.42 -15.04 -5.35
N ILE A 156 -4.74 -15.17 -4.06
CA ILE A 156 -5.96 -15.85 -3.58
C ILE A 156 -7.22 -15.13 -4.08
N GLU A 157 -7.24 -13.79 -4.06
CA GLU A 157 -8.39 -13.02 -4.52
C GLU A 157 -8.59 -13.14 -6.04
N GLN A 158 -7.51 -13.07 -6.82
CA GLN A 158 -7.55 -13.27 -8.27
C GLN A 158 -8.04 -14.67 -8.62
N GLU A 159 -7.55 -15.70 -7.93
CA GLU A 159 -7.99 -17.08 -8.13
C GLU A 159 -9.49 -17.24 -7.82
N LYS A 160 -9.98 -16.64 -6.73
CA LYS A 160 -11.42 -16.65 -6.40
C LYS A 160 -12.27 -15.97 -7.47
N ARG A 161 -11.85 -14.79 -7.95
CA ARG A 161 -12.54 -14.06 -9.02
C ARG A 161 -12.55 -14.86 -10.32
N GLN A 162 -11.43 -15.52 -10.64
CA GLN A 162 -11.34 -16.37 -11.83
C GLN A 162 -12.27 -17.58 -11.73
N ARG A 163 -12.26 -18.29 -10.59
CA ARG A 163 -13.19 -19.40 -10.34
C ARG A 163 -14.66 -18.99 -10.43
N GLN A 164 -15.00 -17.80 -9.92
CA GLN A 164 -16.36 -17.28 -10.04
C GLN A 164 -16.74 -17.02 -11.50
N ARG A 165 -15.88 -16.36 -12.27
CA ARG A 165 -16.11 -16.12 -13.70
C ARG A 165 -16.22 -17.41 -14.50
N ASP A 166 -15.39 -18.39 -14.19
CA ASP A 166 -15.42 -19.70 -14.86
C ASP A 166 -16.71 -20.45 -14.54
N ALA A 167 -17.20 -20.37 -13.29
CA ALA A 167 -18.49 -20.93 -12.89
C ALA A 167 -19.68 -20.21 -13.55
N GLU A 168 -19.66 -18.87 -13.60
CA GLU A 168 -20.67 -18.07 -14.30
C GLU A 168 -20.72 -18.42 -15.79
N ARG A 169 -19.56 -18.48 -16.46
CA ARG A 169 -19.47 -18.88 -17.87
C ARG A 169 -19.95 -20.31 -18.11
N ALA A 170 -19.63 -21.25 -17.21
CA ALA A 170 -20.11 -22.62 -17.31
C ALA A 170 -21.65 -22.69 -17.17
N GLN A 171 -22.23 -21.90 -16.27
CA GLN A 171 -23.68 -21.81 -16.09
C GLN A 171 -24.37 -21.21 -17.32
N GLU A 172 -23.84 -20.11 -17.85
CA GLU A 172 -24.35 -19.49 -19.09
C GLU A 172 -24.32 -20.46 -20.27
N GLN A 173 -23.25 -21.26 -20.38
CA GLN A 173 -23.14 -22.28 -21.44
C GLN A 173 -24.21 -23.37 -21.30
N LEU A 174 -24.48 -23.85 -20.08
CA LEU A 174 -25.54 -24.83 -19.83
C LEU A 174 -26.92 -24.28 -20.20
N GLU A 175 -27.21 -23.03 -19.82
CA GLU A 175 -28.46 -22.36 -20.16
C GLU A 175 -28.62 -22.19 -21.68
N GLU A 176 -27.56 -21.80 -22.37
CA GLU A 176 -27.55 -21.63 -23.82
C GLU A 176 -27.74 -22.95 -24.57
N ASP A 177 -27.10 -24.03 -24.12
CA ASP A 177 -27.26 -25.37 -24.71
C ASP A 177 -28.68 -25.91 -24.50
N GLU A 178 -29.25 -25.74 -23.31
CA GLU A 178 -30.66 -26.07 -23.05
C GLU A 178 -31.62 -25.25 -23.92
N PHE A 179 -31.35 -23.95 -24.10
CA PHE A 179 -32.16 -23.07 -24.92
C PHE A 179 -32.15 -23.50 -26.39
N LYS A 180 -30.97 -23.79 -26.96
CA LYS A 180 -30.84 -24.31 -28.33
C LYS A 180 -31.59 -25.62 -28.52
N ASN A 181 -31.49 -26.52 -27.54
CA ASN A 181 -32.22 -27.79 -27.56
C ASN A 181 -33.75 -27.60 -27.48
N LEU A 182 -34.22 -26.62 -26.71
CA LEU A 182 -35.63 -26.26 -26.64
C LEU A 182 -36.13 -25.70 -27.98
N VAL A 183 -35.39 -24.76 -28.57
CA VAL A 183 -35.72 -24.19 -29.90
C VAL A 183 -35.79 -25.30 -30.94
N ALA A 184 -34.76 -26.15 -31.03
CA ALA A 184 -34.70 -27.25 -31.99
C ALA A 184 -35.85 -28.26 -31.85
N GLU A 185 -36.34 -28.48 -30.61
CA GLU A 185 -37.51 -29.30 -30.36
C GLU A 185 -38.80 -28.61 -30.83
N MET A 186 -38.99 -27.33 -30.47
CA MET A 186 -40.19 -26.56 -30.83
C MET A 186 -40.34 -26.34 -32.34
N THR A 187 -39.23 -26.10 -33.06
CA THR A 187 -39.24 -25.86 -34.51
C THR A 187 -39.87 -27.01 -35.29
N ARG A 188 -39.79 -28.24 -34.80
CA ARG A 188 -40.36 -29.43 -35.45
C ARG A 188 -41.89 -29.43 -35.52
N PHE A 189 -42.55 -28.64 -34.68
CA PHE A 189 -44.01 -28.59 -34.59
C PHE A 189 -44.65 -27.47 -35.40
N GLY A 190 -43.86 -26.52 -35.94
CA GLY A 190 -44.38 -25.45 -36.80
C GLY A 190 -45.43 -24.55 -36.15
N PHE A 191 -45.29 -24.27 -34.84
CA PHE A 191 -46.22 -23.39 -34.13
C PHE A 191 -46.21 -21.97 -34.69
N THR A 192 -47.36 -21.28 -34.61
CA THR A 192 -47.53 -19.90 -35.11
C THR A 192 -47.96 -18.93 -34.00
N HIS A 193 -48.46 -19.46 -32.88
CA HIS A 193 -48.90 -18.67 -31.72
C HIS A 193 -48.18 -19.12 -30.44
N SER A 194 -47.78 -18.14 -29.63
CA SER A 194 -47.13 -18.34 -28.31
C SER A 194 -47.92 -19.27 -27.37
N SER A 195 -49.26 -19.24 -27.42
CA SER A 195 -50.13 -20.12 -26.64
C SER A 195 -49.93 -21.61 -26.94
N GLN A 196 -49.60 -21.96 -28.19
CA GLN A 196 -49.33 -23.35 -28.58
C GLN A 196 -48.04 -23.86 -27.93
N VAL A 197 -46.99 -23.04 -27.92
CA VAL A 197 -45.73 -23.34 -27.22
C VAL A 197 -45.96 -23.47 -25.72
N SER A 198 -46.71 -22.55 -25.12
CA SER A 198 -47.03 -22.59 -23.69
C SER A 198 -47.76 -23.89 -23.30
N ASN A 199 -48.79 -24.26 -24.08
CA ASN A 199 -49.54 -25.50 -23.87
C ASN A 199 -48.65 -26.74 -24.02
N TYR A 200 -47.76 -26.75 -25.01
CA TYR A 200 -46.85 -27.88 -25.22
C TYR A 200 -45.86 -28.03 -24.07
N ILE A 201 -45.27 -26.92 -23.60
CA ILE A 201 -44.36 -26.87 -22.45
C ILE A 201 -44.99 -27.48 -21.21
N VAL A 202 -46.24 -27.08 -20.90
CA VAL A 202 -46.95 -27.57 -19.71
C VAL A 202 -47.33 -29.05 -19.87
N SER A 203 -47.90 -29.41 -21.02
CA SER A 203 -48.39 -30.78 -21.27
C SER A 203 -47.27 -31.82 -21.25
N ASN A 204 -46.10 -31.46 -21.81
CA ASN A 204 -44.93 -32.34 -21.86
C ASN A 204 -43.97 -32.14 -20.69
N ARG A 205 -44.32 -31.30 -19.71
CA ARG A 205 -43.52 -31.04 -18.51
C ARG A 205 -42.08 -30.64 -18.84
N LEU A 206 -41.88 -29.85 -19.90
CA LEU A 206 -40.54 -29.46 -20.37
C LEU A 206 -39.76 -28.67 -19.34
N GLY A 207 -40.45 -28.01 -18.42
CA GLY A 207 -39.84 -27.38 -17.25
C GLY A 207 -39.04 -28.34 -16.35
N TYR A 208 -39.25 -29.65 -16.42
CA TYR A 208 -38.43 -30.62 -15.67
C TYR A 208 -37.30 -31.21 -16.51
N LYS A 209 -37.35 -31.02 -17.84
CA LYS A 209 -36.32 -31.46 -18.79
C LYS A 209 -35.19 -30.43 -18.89
N TYR A 210 -35.53 -29.16 -18.99
CA TYR A 210 -34.57 -28.05 -19.16
C TYR A 210 -34.36 -27.31 -17.84
N LYS A 211 -33.68 -27.95 -16.90
CA LYS A 211 -33.66 -27.54 -15.49
C LYS A 211 -32.89 -26.24 -15.23
N ASN A 212 -32.00 -25.83 -16.13
CA ASN A 212 -31.22 -24.61 -15.99
C ASN A 212 -31.99 -23.38 -16.51
N ILE A 213 -32.81 -23.55 -17.54
CA ILE A 213 -33.65 -22.46 -18.10
C ILE A 213 -35.11 -22.49 -17.65
N SER A 214 -35.47 -23.36 -16.70
CA SER A 214 -36.82 -23.42 -16.14
C SER A 214 -36.80 -23.79 -14.66
N GLY A 215 -37.90 -23.49 -13.97
CA GLY A 215 -37.93 -23.61 -12.52
C GLY A 215 -39.22 -23.10 -11.91
N ILE A 216 -39.10 -22.49 -10.73
CA ILE A 216 -40.22 -21.91 -10.00
C ILE A 216 -40.29 -20.42 -10.34
N LEU A 217 -41.35 -20.02 -11.05
CA LEU A 217 -41.69 -18.61 -11.25
C LEU A 217 -42.66 -18.17 -10.17
N GLN A 218 -42.34 -17.10 -9.46
CA GLN A 218 -43.33 -16.40 -8.65
C GLN A 218 -44.09 -15.43 -9.55
N MET A 219 -45.39 -15.63 -9.66
CA MET A 219 -46.32 -14.85 -10.47
C MET A 219 -47.10 -13.91 -9.56
N GLU A 220 -47.46 -12.74 -10.07
CA GLU A 220 -48.35 -11.78 -9.40
C GLU A 220 -49.45 -11.31 -10.35
N LEU A 221 -50.68 -11.25 -9.81
CA LEU A 221 -51.84 -10.63 -10.45
C LEU A 221 -52.68 -9.94 -9.36
N ASP A 222 -52.94 -8.65 -9.56
CA ASP A 222 -53.82 -7.84 -8.69
C ASP A 222 -53.50 -7.98 -7.17
N GLY A 223 -52.20 -7.99 -6.83
CA GLY A 223 -51.70 -8.11 -5.45
C GLY A 223 -51.64 -9.55 -4.89
N THR A 224 -52.10 -10.55 -5.65
CA THR A 224 -52.00 -11.96 -5.26
C THR A 224 -50.78 -12.61 -5.89
N THR A 225 -49.94 -13.26 -5.08
CA THR A 225 -48.74 -13.98 -5.56
C THR A 225 -48.87 -15.50 -5.46
N TRP A 226 -48.44 -16.24 -6.48
CA TRP A 226 -48.37 -17.71 -6.44
C TRP A 226 -47.11 -18.25 -7.13
N ASN A 227 -46.70 -19.48 -6.76
CA ASN A 227 -45.56 -20.16 -7.36
C ASN A 227 -46.00 -21.10 -8.49
N PHE A 228 -45.50 -20.85 -9.69
CA PHE A 228 -45.69 -21.67 -10.87
C PHE A 228 -44.46 -22.55 -11.12
N LYS A 229 -44.59 -23.86 -10.91
CA LYS A 229 -43.50 -24.84 -11.07
C LYS A 229 -43.37 -25.28 -12.53
N GLY A 230 -42.15 -25.30 -13.04
CA GLY A 230 -41.83 -25.71 -14.42
C GLY A 230 -42.06 -24.62 -15.45
N GLY A 231 -42.08 -23.36 -15.02
CA GLY A 231 -42.15 -22.24 -15.94
C GLY A 231 -40.78 -21.80 -16.43
N PHE A 232 -40.77 -21.15 -17.59
CA PHE A 232 -39.60 -20.50 -18.17
C PHE A 232 -39.62 -19.00 -17.81
N PRO A 233 -38.49 -18.40 -17.43
CA PRO A 233 -38.43 -16.99 -17.08
C PRO A 233 -38.77 -16.12 -18.30
N PRO A 234 -39.36 -14.92 -18.10
CA PRO A 234 -39.85 -14.09 -19.20
C PRO A 234 -38.82 -13.81 -20.29
N LYS A 235 -37.54 -13.60 -19.91
CA LYS A 235 -36.44 -13.36 -20.87
C LYS A 235 -36.21 -14.56 -21.79
N ILE A 236 -36.20 -15.78 -21.25
CA ILE A 236 -36.02 -17.01 -22.03
C ILE A 236 -37.26 -17.24 -22.90
N TYR A 237 -38.46 -17.04 -22.36
CA TYR A 237 -39.70 -17.24 -23.10
C TYR A 237 -39.88 -16.23 -24.25
N ALA A 238 -39.52 -14.96 -24.03
CA ALA A 238 -39.51 -13.94 -25.08
C ALA A 238 -38.53 -14.30 -26.19
N ARG A 239 -37.29 -14.65 -25.83
CA ARG A 239 -36.27 -15.10 -26.79
C ARG A 239 -36.71 -16.33 -27.59
N LEU A 240 -37.41 -17.27 -26.94
CA LEU A 240 -37.99 -18.43 -27.63
C LEU A 240 -39.08 -18.02 -28.63
N CYS A 241 -39.95 -17.08 -28.26
CA CYS A 241 -40.99 -16.58 -29.17
C CYS A 241 -40.39 -15.85 -30.38
N ASP A 242 -39.33 -15.05 -30.15
CA ASP A 242 -38.62 -14.35 -31.21
C ASP A 242 -38.00 -15.33 -32.21
N GLU A 243 -37.28 -16.37 -31.73
CA GLU A 243 -36.66 -17.37 -32.62
C GLU A 243 -37.65 -18.27 -33.36
N LEU A 244 -38.86 -18.42 -32.82
CA LEU A 244 -39.93 -19.17 -33.48
C LEU A 244 -40.85 -18.28 -34.33
N GLY A 245 -40.61 -16.96 -34.37
CA GLY A 245 -41.43 -16.01 -35.12
C GLY A 245 -42.89 -15.92 -34.63
N LEU A 246 -43.12 -16.10 -33.32
CA LEU A 246 -44.46 -16.20 -32.75
C LEU A 246 -45.04 -14.83 -32.40
N SER A 247 -46.34 -14.67 -32.64
CA SER A 247 -47.10 -13.50 -32.17
C SER A 247 -47.56 -13.70 -30.72
N ASN A 248 -47.57 -12.60 -29.96
CA ASN A 248 -47.89 -12.61 -28.53
C ASN A 248 -49.30 -12.08 -28.27
N ASN A 249 -50.08 -12.82 -27.47
CA ASN A 249 -51.35 -12.34 -26.94
C ASN A 249 -51.11 -11.93 -25.48
N GLY A 250 -50.98 -10.61 -25.28
CA GLY A 250 -50.57 -10.03 -24.01
C GLY A 250 -51.40 -10.52 -22.82
N THR A 251 -50.71 -10.82 -21.71
CA THR A 251 -51.34 -11.16 -20.43
C THR A 251 -51.00 -10.09 -19.40
N ARG A 252 -51.91 -9.84 -18.45
CA ARG A 252 -51.72 -8.85 -17.36
C ARG A 252 -50.91 -9.40 -16.17
N ALA A 253 -50.63 -10.70 -16.14
CA ALA A 253 -49.88 -11.33 -15.07
C ALA A 253 -48.38 -11.10 -15.24
N ARG A 254 -47.67 -10.79 -14.15
CA ARG A 254 -46.22 -10.49 -14.17
C ARG A 254 -45.44 -11.52 -13.36
N ALA A 255 -44.28 -11.92 -13.87
CA ALA A 255 -43.32 -12.71 -13.09
C ALA A 255 -42.48 -11.76 -12.23
N VAL A 256 -42.40 -12.03 -10.92
CA VAL A 256 -41.70 -11.18 -9.94
C VAL A 256 -40.41 -11.81 -9.41
N ALA A 257 -40.28 -13.14 -9.44
CA ALA A 257 -39.05 -13.84 -9.08
C ALA A 257 -38.92 -15.17 -9.86
N PHE A 258 -37.69 -15.64 -10.04
CA PHE A 258 -37.38 -16.91 -10.71
C PHE A 258 -36.24 -17.62 -9.98
N GLU A 259 -36.40 -18.93 -9.77
CA GLU A 259 -35.35 -19.83 -9.30
C GLU A 259 -35.35 -21.11 -10.15
N SER A 260 -34.24 -21.41 -10.82
CA SER A 260 -34.12 -22.58 -11.70
C SER A 260 -34.10 -23.89 -10.91
N PHE A 261 -34.57 -24.98 -11.52
CA PHE A 261 -34.48 -26.30 -10.88
C PHE A 261 -33.04 -26.80 -10.75
N GLY A 262 -32.14 -26.41 -11.66
CA GLY A 262 -30.71 -26.71 -11.55
C GLY A 262 -30.12 -26.17 -10.24
N ASN A 263 -30.39 -24.91 -9.92
CA ASN A 263 -29.94 -24.29 -8.67
C ASN A 263 -30.55 -24.95 -7.43
N LEU A 264 -31.84 -25.34 -7.50
CA LEU A 264 -32.53 -26.04 -6.41
C LEU A 264 -31.91 -27.41 -6.12
N GLU A 265 -31.59 -28.18 -7.16
CA GLU A 265 -30.94 -29.48 -7.04
C GLU A 265 -29.52 -29.35 -6.51
N GLU A 266 -28.74 -28.39 -6.99
CA GLU A 266 -27.38 -28.18 -6.52
C GLU A 266 -27.35 -27.79 -5.03
N ARG A 267 -28.25 -26.91 -4.60
CA ARG A 267 -28.39 -26.53 -3.18
C ARG A 267 -28.79 -27.71 -2.29
N SER A 268 -29.62 -28.63 -2.80
CA SER A 268 -30.01 -29.83 -2.06
C SER A 268 -28.86 -30.83 -1.87
N ARG A 269 -27.91 -30.88 -2.82
CA ARG A 269 -26.74 -31.77 -2.77
C ARG A 269 -25.62 -31.27 -1.87
N ARG A 270 -25.60 -29.97 -1.54
CA ARG A 270 -24.60 -29.33 -0.68
C ARG A 270 -24.98 -29.31 0.82
N LYS A 271 -26.17 -29.78 1.18
CA LYS A 271 -26.63 -29.98 2.57
C LYS A 271 -26.37 -31.41 3.01
#